data_AF-A2BM74-F1
#
_entry.id   AF-A2BM74-F1
#
_cell.length_a   1.000
_cell.length_b   1.000
_cell.length_c   1.000
_cell.angle_alpha   90.00
_cell.angle_beta   90.00
_cell.angle_gamma   90.00
#
_symmetry.space_group_name_H-M   'P 1'
#
loop_
_entity.id
_entity.type
_entity.pdbx_description
1 polymer ?
#
loop_
_entity_poly.entity_id
_entity_poly.type
_entity_poly.pdbx_seq_one_letter_code
_entity_poly.pdbx_strand_id
1 'polypeptide(L)'
;MPRERGQVKGGGDREDYVDERFLQAPSRAAEILVEHWGEWSDEIDAYWLLRRYEDEIGVPVTYDIVVEAVEIAHRNVEALKLRPSYVKVSEYQ
;
A
#
# COMPACT_ATOMS: atom_id res chain seq x y z
N MET A 1 -19.98 1.17 -59.35
CA MET A 1 -19.40 2.08 -58.34
C MET A 1 -19.01 1.27 -57.11
N PRO A 2 -17.74 0.88 -56.92
CA PRO A 2 -17.29 0.26 -55.68
C PRO A 2 -17.06 1.34 -54.61
N ARG A 3 -17.62 1.15 -53.42
CA ARG A 3 -17.38 2.02 -52.26
C ARG A 3 -16.06 1.61 -51.62
N GLU A 4 -15.10 2.53 -51.62
CA GLU A 4 -13.85 2.42 -50.87
C GLU A 4 -14.17 2.21 -49.39
N ARG A 5 -13.76 1.06 -48.86
CA ARG A 5 -13.79 0.79 -47.42
C ARG A 5 -12.68 1.60 -46.80
N GLY A 6 -13.06 2.65 -46.08
CA GLY A 6 -12.20 3.39 -45.18
C GLY A 6 -11.44 2.42 -44.27
N GLN A 7 -10.12 2.51 -44.38
CA GLN A 7 -9.14 1.86 -43.54
C GLN A 7 -9.28 2.43 -42.12
N VAL A 8 -9.90 1.68 -41.21
CA VAL A 8 -9.91 2.03 -39.78
C VAL A 8 -8.57 1.62 -39.17
N LYS A 9 -7.63 2.57 -39.16
CA LYS A 9 -6.51 2.58 -38.21
C LYS A 9 -7.08 2.95 -36.84
N GLY A 10 -7.31 1.96 -35.98
CA GLY A 10 -7.27 2.13 -34.53
C GLY A 10 -6.29 1.07 -34.02
N GLY A 11 -5.06 1.36 -33.60
CA GLY A 11 -4.59 2.60 -32.99
C GLY A 11 -5.06 2.62 -31.54
N GLY A 12 -4.31 1.95 -30.66
CA GLY A 12 -4.59 1.91 -29.23
C GLY A 12 -4.04 0.64 -28.60
N ASP A 13 -2.72 0.56 -28.50
CA ASP A 13 -2.04 -0.23 -27.47
C ASP A 13 -2.63 0.15 -26.12
N ARG A 14 -3.64 -0.61 -25.66
CA ARG A 14 -4.12 -0.56 -24.29
C ARG A 14 -3.14 -1.35 -23.46
N GLU A 15 -1.93 -0.83 -23.33
CA GLU A 15 -1.09 -1.18 -22.19
C GLU A 15 -1.89 -0.80 -20.96
N ASP A 16 -2.16 -1.79 -20.13
CA ASP A 16 -2.81 -1.65 -18.84
C ASP A 16 -2.08 -0.56 -18.04
N TYR A 17 -2.62 0.66 -18.04
CA TYR A 17 -2.17 1.75 -17.19
C TYR A 17 -2.56 1.39 -15.75
N VAL A 18 -1.84 0.45 -15.15
CA VAL A 18 -1.80 0.31 -13.71
C VAL A 18 -1.03 1.51 -13.22
N ASP A 19 -1.77 2.52 -12.77
CA ASP A 19 -1.21 3.72 -12.20
C ASP A 19 -0.25 3.33 -11.07
N GLU A 20 1.04 3.68 -11.22
CA GLU A 20 2.13 3.27 -10.31
C GLU A 20 1.83 3.61 -8.85
N ARG A 21 0.96 4.61 -8.62
CA ARG A 21 0.48 5.00 -7.30
C ARG A 21 -0.28 3.88 -6.60
N PHE A 22 -1.05 3.07 -7.32
CA PHE A 22 -1.75 1.91 -6.73
C PHE A 22 -0.79 0.77 -6.38
N LEU A 23 0.34 0.63 -7.09
CA LEU A 23 1.35 -0.38 -6.77
C LEU A 23 2.12 -0.03 -5.48
N GLN A 24 2.29 1.26 -5.21
CA GLN A 24 3.02 1.73 -4.02
C GLN A 24 2.10 1.94 -2.80
N ALA A 25 0.78 2.07 -3.02
CA ALA A 25 -0.17 2.35 -1.96
C ALA A 25 -0.13 1.35 -0.78
N PRO A 26 -0.05 0.01 -0.98
CA PRO A 26 0.06 -0.92 0.13
C PRO A 26 1.34 -0.74 0.94
N SER A 27 2.46 -0.45 0.27
CA SER A 27 3.74 -0.21 0.94
C SER A 27 3.70 1.07 1.77
N ARG A 28 3.13 2.15 1.21
CA ARG A 28 2.99 3.42 1.93
C ARG A 28 2.02 3.32 3.10
N ALA A 29 0.90 2.63 2.90
CA ALA A 29 -0.04 2.33 3.98
C ALA A 29 0.63 1.50 5.09
N ALA A 30 1.45 0.51 4.74
CA ALA A 30 2.17 -0.30 5.72
C ALA A 30 3.17 0.52 6.55
N GLU A 31 3.85 1.49 5.95
CA GLU A 31 4.74 2.41 6.69
C GLU A 31 3.97 3.17 7.77
N ILE A 32 2.80 3.73 7.42
CA ILE A 32 1.92 4.44 8.37
C ILE A 32 1.46 3.49 9.49
N LEU A 33 1.09 2.25 9.16
CA LEU A 33 0.70 1.25 10.16
C LEU A 33 1.86 0.90 11.11
N VAL A 34 3.10 0.84 10.62
CA VAL A 34 4.29 0.60 11.46
C VAL A 34 4.63 1.81 12.33
N GLU A 35 4.50 3.04 11.81
CA GLU A 35 4.72 4.26 12.59
C GLU A 35 3.73 4.39 13.75
N HIS A 36 2.48 3.98 13.52
CA HIS A 36 1.40 3.96 14.51
C HIS A 36 1.20 2.58 15.16
N TRP A 37 2.28 1.81 15.29
CA TRP A 37 2.20 0.46 15.85
C TRP A 37 1.63 0.47 17.27
N GLY A 38 0.53 -0.27 17.48
CA GLY A 38 -0.19 -0.33 18.75
C GLY A 38 -1.41 0.58 18.85
N GLU A 39 -1.64 1.48 17.87
CA GLU A 39 -2.92 2.22 17.74
C GLU A 39 -4.01 1.42 17.02
N TRP A 40 -3.63 0.31 16.39
CA TRP A 40 -4.53 -0.60 15.69
C TRP A 40 -4.24 -2.03 16.12
N SER A 41 -5.28 -2.87 16.12
CA SER A 41 -5.18 -4.26 16.55
C SER A 41 -5.66 -5.29 15.53
N ASP A 42 -6.47 -4.85 14.57
CA ASP A 42 -7.04 -5.66 13.50
C ASP A 42 -7.17 -4.86 12.19
N GLU A 43 -7.67 -5.50 11.14
CA GLU A 43 -7.82 -4.87 9.81
C GLU A 43 -8.87 -3.74 9.80
N ILE A 44 -9.85 -3.76 10.71
CA ILE A 44 -10.88 -2.72 10.79
C ILE A 44 -10.28 -1.46 11.42
N ASP A 45 -9.54 -1.60 12.51
CA ASP A 45 -8.80 -0.50 13.13
C ASP A 45 -7.79 0.10 12.13
N ALA A 46 -7.05 -0.78 11.43
CA ALA A 46 -6.09 -0.38 10.40
C ALA A 46 -6.79 0.41 9.28
N TYR A 47 -7.98 -0.03 8.83
CA TYR A 47 -8.76 0.70 7.84
C TYR A 47 -9.14 2.11 8.31
N TRP A 48 -9.65 2.26 9.53
CA TRP A 48 -10.02 3.58 10.06
C TRP A 48 -8.80 4.47 10.30
N LEU A 49 -7.68 3.90 10.71
CA LEU A 49 -6.41 4.59 10.81
C LEU A 49 -5.96 5.10 9.45
N LEU A 50 -5.83 4.22 8.45
CA LEU A 50 -5.38 4.58 7.10
C LEU A 50 -6.31 5.58 6.41
N ARG A 51 -7.61 5.50 6.66
CA ARG A 51 -8.58 6.46 6.13
C ARG A 51 -8.34 7.90 6.61
N ARG A 52 -7.73 8.09 7.78
CA ARG A 52 -7.29 9.43 8.25
C ARG A 52 -6.07 9.95 7.49
N TYR A 53 -5.34 9.06 6.82
CA TYR A 53 -4.11 9.33 6.08
C TYR A 53 -4.25 9.08 4.58
N GLU A 54 -5.49 9.04 4.06
CA GLU A 54 -5.77 8.78 2.64
C GLU A 54 -5.06 9.80 1.73
N ASP A 55 -4.95 11.06 2.16
CA ASP A 55 -4.22 12.11 1.45
C ASP A 55 -2.70 11.82 1.36
N GLU A 56 -2.12 11.16 2.37
CA GLU A 56 -0.69 10.77 2.39
C GLU A 56 -0.42 9.51 1.57
N ILE A 57 -1.41 8.63 1.47
CA ILE A 57 -1.38 7.41 0.66
C ILE A 57 -1.57 7.76 -0.82
N GLY A 58 -2.29 8.86 -1.12
CA GLY A 58 -2.45 9.40 -2.48
C GLY A 58 -3.44 8.64 -3.35
N VAL A 59 -4.09 7.60 -2.81
CA VAL A 59 -5.19 6.85 -3.43
C VAL A 59 -6.25 6.51 -2.38
N PRO A 60 -7.51 6.25 -2.81
CA PRO A 60 -8.55 5.82 -1.89
C PRO A 60 -8.18 4.52 -1.18
N VAL A 61 -8.39 4.48 0.14
CA VAL A 61 -8.12 3.28 0.94
C VAL A 61 -9.19 2.23 0.66
N THR A 62 -8.81 1.16 -0.03
CA THR A 62 -9.64 -0.02 -0.27
C THR A 62 -9.29 -1.15 0.69
N TYR A 63 -10.20 -2.10 0.87
CA TYR A 63 -9.97 -3.26 1.73
C TYR A 63 -8.72 -4.06 1.31
N ASP A 64 -8.49 -4.24 0.01
CA ASP A 64 -7.32 -4.97 -0.49
C ASP A 64 -6.00 -4.29 -0.09
N ILE A 65 -5.94 -2.95 -0.17
CA ILE A 65 -4.78 -2.17 0.28
C ILE A 65 -4.55 -2.37 1.78
N VAL A 66 -5.62 -2.40 2.58
CA VAL A 66 -5.50 -2.57 4.03
C VAL A 66 -4.95 -3.95 4.38
N VAL A 67 -5.51 -5.01 3.80
CA VAL A 67 -5.07 -6.38 4.09
C VAL A 67 -3.58 -6.54 3.73
N GLU A 68 -3.19 -6.10 2.55
CA GLU A 68 -1.80 -6.18 2.11
C GLU A 68 -0.88 -5.31 2.99
N ALA A 69 -1.31 -4.11 3.34
CA ALA A 69 -0.56 -3.21 4.22
C ALA A 69 -0.35 -3.80 5.62
N VAL A 70 -1.37 -4.43 6.20
CA VAL A 70 -1.29 -5.12 7.49
C VAL A 70 -0.28 -6.26 7.43
N GLU A 71 -0.33 -7.11 6.40
CA GLU A 71 0.65 -8.19 6.21
C GLU A 71 2.09 -7.68 6.06
N ILE A 72 2.29 -6.60 5.31
CA ILE A 72 3.60 -5.94 5.16
C ILE A 72 4.06 -5.38 6.51
N ALA A 73 3.18 -4.70 7.25
CA ALA A 73 3.50 -4.10 8.54
C ALA A 73 3.92 -5.16 9.56
N HIS A 74 3.18 -6.27 9.67
CA HIS A 74 3.55 -7.40 10.52
C HIS A 74 4.93 -7.97 10.16
N ARG A 75 5.17 -8.24 8.87
CA ARG A 75 6.48 -8.74 8.41
C ARG A 75 7.61 -7.77 8.72
N ASN A 76 7.39 -6.47 8.56
CA ASN A 76 8.38 -5.45 8.87
C ASN A 76 8.71 -5.42 10.37
N VAL A 77 7.70 -5.46 11.23
CA VAL A 77 7.89 -5.49 12.69
C VAL A 77 8.58 -6.77 13.15
N GLU A 78 8.20 -7.92 12.60
CA GLU A 78 8.88 -9.19 12.86
C GLU A 78 10.34 -9.15 12.41
N ALA A 79 10.61 -8.63 11.22
CA ALA A 79 11.97 -8.45 10.71
C ALA A 79 12.81 -7.51 11.59
N LEU A 80 12.20 -6.46 12.16
CA LEU A 80 12.85 -5.57 13.12
C LEU A 80 13.12 -6.27 14.45
N LYS A 81 12.19 -7.07 14.97
CA LYS A 81 12.37 -7.88 16.19
C LYS A 81 13.49 -8.92 16.03
N LEU A 82 13.62 -9.48 14.82
CA LEU A 82 14.66 -10.46 14.48
C LEU A 82 16.04 -9.85 14.22
N ARG A 83 16.17 -8.51 14.19
CA ARG A 83 17.47 -7.82 14.14
C ARG A 83 17.91 -7.47 15.57
N PRO A 84 18.85 -8.22 16.19
CA PRO A 84 19.28 -8.01 17.57
C PRO A 84 20.10 -6.72 17.80
N SER A 85 20.16 -5.78 16.86
CA SER A 85 20.89 -4.51 17.02
C SER A 85 20.05 -3.34 17.56
N TYR A 86 18.77 -3.56 17.91
CA TYR A 86 17.92 -2.53 18.53
C TYR A 86 17.45 -2.91 19.95
N VAL A 87 18.24 -3.68 20.69
CA VAL A 87 18.16 -3.68 22.16
C VAL A 87 19.12 -2.59 22.65
N LYS A 88 18.71 -1.33 22.56
CA LYS A 88 19.33 -0.31 23.39
C LYS A 88 18.88 -0.57 24.83
N VAL A 89 19.75 -1.29 25.53
CA VAL A 89 20.16 -1.10 26.92
C VAL A 89 19.30 -0.03 27.63
N SER A 90 18.23 -0.45 28.27
CA SER A 90 17.71 0.26 29.44
C SER A 90 18.15 -0.54 30.65
N GLU A 91 19.47 -0.61 30.87
CA GLU A 91 19.99 -0.61 32.23
C GLU A 91 19.51 0.69 32.85
N TYR A 92 18.59 0.61 33.81
CA TYR A 92 18.71 1.43 35.01
C TYR A 92 18.25 0.57 36.18
N GLN A 93 19.20 0.45 37.11
CA GLN A 93 19.12 -0.15 38.44
C GLN A 93 18.02 0.47 39.30
#